data_AF-F2UY39-F1
#
_entry.id   AF-F2UY39-F1
#
_cell.length_a   1.000
_cell.length_b   1.000
_cell.length_c   1.000
_cell.angle_alpha   90.00
_cell.angle_beta   90.00
_cell.angle_gamma   90.00
#
_symmetry.space_group_name_H-M   'P 1'
#
loop_
_entity.id
_entity.type
_entity.pdbx_description
1 polymer ?
#
loop_
_entity_poly.entity_id
_entity_poly.type
_entity_poly.pdbx_seq_one_letter_code
_entity_poly.pdbx_strand_id
1 'polypeptide(L)'
;MDPAERRELILSAARRAFASRPYEEVSLVEVAAEAQASEALVHKYFAGKAGLYAQVLRRAADELTERTRQADDALPPNSSARDRVRTSILTYLDFIAERSPGWVTYQALAGHDPGDEAARVRRQAREAA
;
A
#
# COMPACT_ATOMS: atom_id res chain seq x y z
N MET A 1 11.01 -21.25 8.93
CA MET A 1 10.23 -20.15 8.36
C MET A 1 10.23 -20.33 6.86
N ASP A 2 9.05 -20.48 6.28
CA ASP A 2 8.88 -20.66 4.84
C ASP A 2 9.26 -19.38 4.07
N PRO A 3 9.82 -19.46 2.84
CA PRO A 3 10.09 -18.27 2.03
C PRO A 3 8.91 -17.32 1.85
N ALA A 4 7.66 -17.80 1.79
CA ALA A 4 6.49 -16.94 1.66
C ALA A 4 6.19 -16.19 2.97
N GLU A 5 6.31 -16.88 4.10
CA GLU A 5 6.16 -16.30 5.44
C GLU A 5 7.17 -15.18 5.68
N ARG A 6 8.45 -15.40 5.30
CA ARG A 6 9.49 -14.36 5.38
C ARG A 6 9.15 -13.14 4.53
N ARG A 7 8.67 -13.36 3.30
CA ARG A 7 8.26 -12.28 2.39
C ARG A 7 7.13 -11.44 2.98
N GLU A 8 6.14 -12.08 3.60
CA GLU A 8 5.01 -11.38 4.22
C GLU A 8 5.44 -10.58 5.46
N LEU A 9 6.39 -11.08 6.27
CA LEU A 9 6.94 -10.33 7.40
C LEU A 9 7.62 -9.02 6.94
N ILE A 10 8.43 -9.08 5.88
CA ILE A 10 9.06 -7.89 5.30
C ILE A 10 8.01 -6.91 4.78
N LEU A 11 6.99 -7.40 4.06
CA LEU A 11 5.92 -6.55 3.54
C LEU A 11 5.10 -5.91 4.67
N SER A 12 4.87 -6.64 5.76
CA SER A 12 4.15 -6.17 6.95
C SER A 12 4.92 -5.06 7.68
N ALA A 13 6.23 -5.22 7.87
CA ALA A 13 7.09 -4.18 8.41
C ALA A 13 7.11 -2.93 7.51
N ALA A 14 7.25 -3.13 6.20
CA ALA A 14 7.20 -2.03 5.23
C ALA A 14 5.87 -1.26 5.30
N ARG A 15 4.73 -1.95 5.40
CA ARG A 15 3.41 -1.31 5.55
C ARG A 15 3.38 -0.37 6.76
N ARG A 16 3.91 -0.80 7.92
CA ARG A 16 3.94 0.03 9.13
C ARG A 16 4.86 1.24 8.96
N ALA A 17 6.04 1.04 8.37
CA ALA A 17 6.99 2.11 8.13
C ALA A 17 6.41 3.19 7.18
N PHE A 18 5.85 2.80 6.03
CA PHE A 18 5.27 3.73 5.06
C PHE A 18 3.92 4.33 5.50
N ALA A 19 3.23 3.72 6.46
CA ALA A 19 2.01 4.30 7.03
C ALA A 19 2.29 5.39 8.08
N SER A 20 3.51 5.43 8.64
CA SER A 20 3.89 6.36 9.70
C SER A 20 4.78 7.51 9.22
N ARG A 21 5.57 7.29 8.16
CA ARG A 21 6.60 8.22 7.68
C ARG A 21 6.50 8.46 6.16
N PRO A 22 6.96 9.62 5.67
CA PRO A 22 7.15 9.87 4.24
C PRO A 22 8.03 8.82 3.56
N TYR A 23 7.86 8.65 2.25
CA TYR A 23 8.59 7.65 1.48
C TYR A 23 10.10 7.81 1.68
N GLU A 24 10.62 9.02 1.56
CA GLU A 24 12.04 9.39 1.63
C GLU A 24 12.69 8.96 2.95
N GLU A 25 11.96 9.05 4.06
CA GLU A 25 12.43 8.75 5.41
C GLU A 25 12.45 7.26 5.76
N VAL A 26 11.82 6.39 4.96
CA VAL A 26 11.80 4.95 5.22
C VAL A 26 13.08 4.27 4.71
N SER A 27 13.80 3.58 5.59
CA SER A 27 15.01 2.81 5.24
C SER A 27 14.71 1.33 5.02
N LEU A 28 15.31 0.73 3.97
CA LEU A 28 15.22 -0.73 3.76
C LEU A 28 15.91 -1.53 4.87
N VAL A 29 17.00 -0.99 5.43
CA VAL A 29 17.73 -1.61 6.55
C VAL A 29 16.84 -1.70 7.78
N GLU A 30 16.13 -0.62 8.12
CA GLU A 30 15.22 -0.59 9.26
C GLU A 30 14.05 -1.55 9.07
N VAL A 31 13.45 -1.58 7.87
CA VAL A 31 12.37 -2.51 7.54
C VAL A 31 12.84 -3.96 7.63
N ALA A 32 14.06 -4.25 7.15
CA ALA A 32 14.64 -5.58 7.25
C ALA A 32 14.85 -5.98 8.71
N ALA A 33 15.41 -5.08 9.53
CA ALA A 33 15.65 -5.32 10.95
C ALA A 33 14.35 -5.60 11.71
N GLU A 34 13.30 -4.81 11.46
CA GLU A 34 11.97 -5.01 12.05
C GLU A 34 11.37 -6.36 11.65
N ALA A 35 11.59 -6.80 10.41
CA ALA A 35 11.15 -8.10 9.91
C ALA A 35 12.10 -9.27 10.30
N GLN A 36 13.09 -9.04 11.15
CA GLN A 36 14.14 -10.01 11.52
C GLN A 36 14.80 -10.66 10.29
N ALA A 37 15.04 -9.85 9.26
CA ALA A 37 15.65 -10.22 7.98
C ALA A 37 16.90 -9.37 7.69
N SER A 38 17.70 -9.80 6.71
CA SER A 38 18.79 -8.99 6.19
C SER A 38 18.32 -8.11 5.04
N GLU A 39 18.99 -6.98 4.82
CA GLU A 39 18.72 -6.11 3.66
C GLU A 39 18.86 -6.87 2.33
N ALA A 40 19.85 -7.78 2.24
CA ALA A 40 20.01 -8.66 1.08
C ALA A 40 18.76 -9.53 0.81
N LEU A 41 18.05 -9.98 1.85
CA LEU A 41 16.79 -10.70 1.67
C LEU A 41 15.67 -9.77 1.17
N VAL A 42 15.63 -8.51 1.61
CA VAL A 42 14.68 -7.53 1.07
C VAL A 42 14.92 -7.34 -0.43
N HIS A 43 16.17 -7.16 -0.86
CA HIS A 43 16.52 -7.07 -2.28
C HIS A 43 16.23 -8.35 -3.08
N LYS A 44 16.31 -9.52 -2.43
CA LYS A 44 15.93 -10.80 -3.05
C LYS A 44 14.43 -10.87 -3.35
N TYR A 45 13.57 -10.39 -2.45
CA TYR A 45 12.12 -10.49 -2.58
C TYR A 45 11.47 -9.29 -3.29
N PHE A 46 12.14 -8.13 -3.25
CA PHE A 46 11.60 -6.87 -3.72
C PHE A 46 12.67 -6.12 -4.53
N ALA A 47 12.23 -5.44 -5.58
CA ALA A 47 13.09 -4.58 -6.40
C ALA A 47 13.43 -3.26 -5.67
N GLY A 48 14.10 -3.36 -4.52
CA GLY A 48 14.44 -2.24 -3.66
C GLY A 48 13.23 -1.54 -3.03
N LYS A 49 13.44 -0.29 -2.60
CA LYS A 49 12.47 0.52 -1.85
C LYS A 49 11.22 0.83 -2.66
N ALA A 50 11.38 1.21 -3.93
CA ALA A 50 10.28 1.47 -4.85
C ALA A 50 9.44 0.20 -5.09
N GLY A 51 10.09 -0.95 -5.32
CA GLY A 51 9.42 -2.23 -5.51
C GLY A 51 8.64 -2.68 -4.28
N LEU A 52 9.22 -2.50 -3.08
CA LEU A 52 8.55 -2.79 -1.81
C LEU A 52 7.37 -1.85 -1.57
N TYR A 53 7.53 -0.55 -1.81
CA TYR A 53 6.47 0.44 -1.69
C TYR A 53 5.31 0.17 -2.66
N ALA A 54 5.59 -0.22 -3.91
CA ALA A 54 4.56 -0.61 -4.87
C ALA A 54 3.73 -1.83 -4.40
N GLN A 55 4.35 -2.79 -3.71
CA GLN A 55 3.64 -3.93 -3.11
C GLN A 55 2.76 -3.50 -1.94
N VAL A 56 3.25 -2.56 -1.11
CA VAL A 56 2.48 -1.94 -0.02
C VAL A 56 1.25 -1.23 -0.57
N LEU A 57 1.41 -0.41 -1.60
CA LEU A 57 0.31 0.30 -2.25
C LEU A 57 -0.70 -0.66 -2.88
N ARG A 58 -0.25 -1.73 -3.55
CA ARG A 58 -1.16 -2.74 -4.10
C ARG A 58 -1.98 -3.42 -3.00
N ARG A 59 -1.34 -3.84 -1.91
CA ARG A 59 -2.04 -4.45 -0.78
C ARG A 59 -3.05 -3.49 -0.14
N ALA A 60 -2.73 -2.20 -0.07
CA ALA A 60 -3.66 -1.18 0.38
C ALA A 60 -4.85 -1.01 -0.59
N ALA A 61 -4.62 -1.03 -1.90
CA ALA A 61 -5.68 -0.96 -2.90
C ALA A 61 -6.60 -2.19 -2.86
N ASP A 62 -6.02 -3.38 -2.70
CA ASP A 62 -6.77 -4.64 -2.53
C ASP A 62 -7.63 -4.59 -1.24
N GLU A 63 -7.06 -4.10 -0.15
CA GLU A 63 -7.75 -3.92 1.14
C GLU A 63 -8.92 -2.92 1.02
N LEU A 64 -8.71 -1.78 0.37
CA LEU A 64 -9.77 -0.79 0.14
C LEU A 64 -10.88 -1.33 -0.76
N THR A 65 -10.52 -2.08 -1.81
CA THR A 65 -11.49 -2.72 -2.70
C THR A 65 -12.37 -3.69 -1.93
N GLU A 66 -11.75 -4.53 -1.10
CA GLU A 66 -12.47 -5.49 -0.28
C GLU A 66 -13.34 -4.83 0.78
N ARG A 67 -12.85 -3.79 1.48
CA ARG A 67 -13.67 -3.02 2.44
C ARG A 67 -14.85 -2.35 1.76
N THR A 68 -14.65 -1.77 0.57
CA THR A 68 -15.73 -1.13 -0.21
C THR A 68 -16.78 -2.15 -0.64
N ARG A 69 -16.34 -3.33 -1.10
CA ARG A 69 -17.25 -4.44 -1.45
C ARG A 69 -18.06 -4.89 -0.23
N GLN A 70 -17.41 -5.11 0.91
CA GLN A 70 -18.10 -5.50 2.14
C GLN A 70 -19.10 -4.43 2.61
N ALA A 71 -18.74 -3.16 2.51
CA ALA A 71 -19.62 -2.05 2.88
C ALA A 71 -20.84 -1.95 1.94
N ASP A 72 -20.65 -2.19 0.63
CA ASP A 72 -21.72 -2.24 -0.36
C ASP A 72 -22.65 -3.45 -0.15
N ASP A 73 -22.10 -4.62 0.16
CA ASP A 73 -22.85 -5.85 0.46
C ASP A 73 -23.68 -5.72 1.75
N ALA A 74 -23.23 -4.88 2.69
CA ALA A 74 -23.94 -4.60 3.94
C ALA A 74 -25.12 -3.62 3.78
N LEU A 75 -25.25 -2.97 2.61
CA LEU A 75 -26.37 -2.05 2.37
C LEU A 75 -27.69 -2.81 2.20
N PRO A 76 -28.83 -2.20 2.60
CA PRO A 76 -30.15 -2.78 2.35
C PRO A 76 -30.36 -3.10 0.85
N PRO A 77 -31.09 -4.19 0.53
CA PRO A 77 -31.52 -4.46 -0.83
C PRO A 77 -32.21 -3.24 -1.45
N ASN A 78 -31.94 -2.96 -2.73
CA ASN A 78 -32.46 -1.79 -3.47
C ASN A 78 -31.98 -0.41 -2.95
N SER A 79 -30.88 -0.35 -2.18
CA SER A 79 -30.23 0.91 -1.85
C SER A 79 -29.92 1.73 -3.10
N SER A 80 -30.17 3.04 -3.02
CA SER A 80 -30.03 3.95 -4.14
C SER A 80 -28.56 4.08 -4.58
N ALA A 81 -28.32 4.47 -5.83
CA ALA A 81 -26.97 4.77 -6.31
C ALA A 81 -26.28 5.83 -5.44
N ARG A 82 -27.04 6.80 -4.91
CA ARG A 82 -26.53 7.84 -4.01
C ARG A 82 -26.02 7.25 -2.70
N ASP A 83 -26.71 6.26 -2.14
CA ASP A 83 -26.31 5.62 -0.88
C ASP A 83 -25.09 4.73 -1.05
N ARG A 84 -24.99 4.03 -2.19
CA ARG A 84 -23.79 3.26 -2.56
C ARG A 84 -22.57 4.16 -2.73
N VAL A 85 -22.71 5.27 -3.46
CA VAL A 85 -21.65 6.27 -3.63
C VAL A 85 -21.25 6.88 -2.28
N ARG A 86 -22.22 7.27 -1.44
CA ARG A 86 -21.95 7.77 -0.09
C ARG A 86 -21.13 6.76 0.73
N THR A 87 -21.54 5.49 0.72
CA THR A 87 -20.88 4.43 1.47
C THR A 87 -19.44 4.20 0.99
N SER A 88 -19.23 4.19 -0.33
CA SER A 88 -17.89 4.07 -0.91
C SER A 88 -16.98 5.25 -0.55
N ILE A 89 -17.49 6.48 -0.61
CA ILE A 89 -16.73 7.68 -0.22
C ILE A 89 -16.37 7.64 1.27
N LEU A 90 -17.32 7.33 2.16
CA LEU A 90 -17.04 7.24 3.59
C LEU A 90 -16.02 6.15 3.90
N THR A 91 -16.14 4.98 3.26
CA THR A 91 -15.17 3.87 3.41
C THR A 91 -13.76 4.31 2.99
N TYR A 92 -13.65 5.05 1.89
CA TYR A 92 -12.38 5.61 1.43
C TYR A 92 -11.80 6.63 2.42
N LEU A 93 -12.64 7.55 2.92
CA LEU A 93 -12.22 8.58 3.87
C LEU A 93 -11.76 7.98 5.20
N ASP A 94 -12.49 6.98 5.72
CA ASP A 94 -12.09 6.25 6.92
C ASP A 94 -10.77 5.50 6.70
N PHE A 95 -10.62 4.86 5.54
CA PHE A 95 -9.39 4.15 5.17
C PHE A 95 -8.16 5.05 5.11
N ILE A 96 -8.28 6.27 4.56
CA ILE A 96 -7.15 7.22 4.56
C ILE A 96 -6.92 7.85 5.94
N ALA A 97 -7.97 8.04 6.74
CA ALA A 97 -7.86 8.61 8.09
C ALA A 97 -7.18 7.66 9.10
N GLU A 98 -7.28 6.34 8.90
CA GLU A 98 -6.55 5.33 9.70
C GLU A 98 -5.01 5.40 9.53
N ARG A 99 -4.50 6.13 8.53
CA ARG A 99 -3.07 6.30 8.27
C ARG A 99 -2.56 7.61 8.85
N SER A 100 -1.25 7.68 9.15
CA SER A 100 -0.66 8.87 9.78
C SER A 100 -1.06 10.15 9.03
N PRO A 101 -1.42 11.24 9.74
CA PRO A 101 -1.69 12.54 9.11
C PRO A 101 -0.58 13.00 8.17
N GLY A 102 0.67 12.62 8.44
CA GLY A 102 1.81 12.90 7.57
C GLY A 102 1.73 12.20 6.21
N TRP A 103 1.21 10.96 6.16
CA TRP A 103 1.00 10.22 4.91
C TRP A 103 -0.11 10.83 4.06
N VAL A 104 -1.23 11.22 4.69
CA VAL A 104 -2.35 11.90 4.00
C VAL A 104 -1.90 13.25 3.47
N THR A 105 -1.18 14.04 4.29
CA THR A 105 -0.63 15.34 3.89
C THR A 105 0.34 15.19 2.72
N TYR A 106 1.19 14.16 2.73
CA TYR A 106 2.09 13.85 1.62
C TYR A 106 1.32 13.53 0.34
N GLN A 107 0.30 12.66 0.36
CA GLN A 107 -0.46 12.33 -0.85
C GLN A 107 -1.38 13.46 -1.35
N ALA A 108 -1.92 14.28 -0.45
CA ALA A 108 -2.87 15.33 -0.80
C ALA A 108 -2.20 16.66 -1.19
N LEU A 109 -1.05 17.01 -0.59
CA LEU A 109 -0.37 18.30 -0.79
C LEU A 109 0.91 18.19 -1.63
N ALA A 110 1.61 17.05 -1.60
CA ALA A 110 2.67 16.81 -2.56
C ALA A 110 1.99 16.22 -3.80
N GLY A 111 1.88 17.01 -4.87
CA GLY A 111 1.34 16.60 -6.17
C GLY A 111 2.19 15.53 -6.88
N HIS A 112 2.53 14.44 -6.19
CA HIS A 112 3.33 13.33 -6.66
C HIS A 112 2.60 12.01 -6.39
N ASP A 113 1.87 11.56 -7.42
CA ASP A 113 1.88 10.14 -7.74
C ASP A 113 3.37 9.71 -7.75
N PRO A 114 3.76 8.55 -7.19
CA PRO A 114 5.07 7.92 -7.45
C PRO A 114 5.29 7.56 -8.94
N GLY A 115 4.51 8.18 -9.83
CA GLY A 115 4.21 7.89 -11.22
C GLY A 115 5.35 8.13 -12.19
N ASP A 116 6.56 8.46 -11.73
CA ASP A 116 7.74 8.26 -12.55
C ASP A 116 8.41 6.93 -12.24
N GLU A 117 8.75 6.62 -10.99
CA GLU A 117 9.50 5.39 -10.68
C GLU A 117 8.63 4.13 -10.63
N ALA A 118 7.45 4.19 -10.00
CA ALA A 118 6.50 3.08 -9.97
C ALA A 118 5.85 2.85 -11.34
N ALA A 119 5.65 3.91 -12.13
CA ALA A 119 5.23 3.76 -13.53
C ALA A 119 6.35 3.22 -14.42
N ARG A 120 7.63 3.57 -14.17
CA ARG A 120 8.79 2.95 -14.84
C ARG A 120 8.84 1.45 -14.58
N VAL A 121 8.66 1.04 -13.32
CA VAL A 121 8.64 -0.38 -12.93
C VAL A 121 7.48 -1.12 -13.62
N ARG A 122 6.30 -0.50 -13.73
CA ARG A 122 5.17 -1.07 -14.48
C ARG A 122 5.40 -1.13 -16.00
N ARG A 123 6.14 -0.17 -16.58
CA ARG A 123 6.52 -0.14 -18.01
C ARG A 123 7.56 -1.20 -18.36
N GLN A 124 8.66 -1.29 -17.61
CA GLN A 124 9.73 -2.28 -17.83
C GLN A 124 9.23 -3.74 -17.71
N ALA A 125 8.31 -4.01 -16.78
CA ALA A 125 7.73 -5.36 -16.64
C ALA A 125 6.82 -5.77 -17.81
N ARG A 126 6.31 -4.81 -18.62
CA ARG A 126 5.48 -5.09 -19.81
C ARG A 126 6.29 -5.26 -21.10
N GLU A 127 7.52 -4.76 -21.16
CA GLU A 127 8.38 -4.83 -22.35
C GLU A 127 9.28 -6.08 -22.39
N ALA A 128 9.42 -6.78 -21.26
CA ALA A 128 10.24 -7.99 -21.12
C ALA A 128 9.45 -9.31 -21.27
N ALA A 129 8.16 -9.24 -21.60
CA ALA A 129 7.26 -10.36 -21.83
C ALA A 129 6.73 -10.34 -23.27
#